data_AF-A0A1R1BEK3-F1
#
_entry.id   AF-A0A1R1BEK3-F1
#
_cell.length_a   1.000
_cell.length_b   1.000
_cell.length_c   1.000
_cell.angle_alpha   90.00
_cell.angle_beta   90.00
_cell.angle_gamma   90.00
#
_symmetry.space_group_name_H-M   'P 1'
#
loop_
_entity.id
_entity.type
_entity.pdbx_description
1 polymer ?
#
loop_
_entity_poly.entity_id
_entity_poly.type
_entity_poly.pdbx_seq_one_letter_code
_entity_poly.pdbx_strand_id
1 'polypeptide(L)' 'MNQWHDDQMKTMPFDTDPLWTVMKEGGPFHAKGYLKDYALRLEQSERGHAIEELRQRHPREF' A
#
# COMPACT_ATOMS: atom_id res chain seq x y z
N MET A 1 2.48 16.90 13.73
CA MET A 1 2.09 15.69 12.96
C MET A 1 2.51 15.72 11.49
N ASN A 2 3.01 16.83 10.93
CA ASN A 2 3.31 16.91 9.48
C ASN A 2 4.80 17.05 9.11
N GLN A 3 5.72 17.21 10.07
CA GLN A 3 7.13 17.53 9.77
C GLN A 3 7.78 16.53 8.82
N TRP A 4 7.64 15.23 9.08
CA TRP A 4 8.22 14.21 8.20
C TRP A 4 7.67 14.30 6.78
N HIS A 5 6.34 14.41 6.64
CA HIS A 5 5.69 14.52 5.34
C HIS A 5 6.16 15.79 4.60
N ASP A 6 6.19 16.93 5.29
CA ASP A 6 6.65 18.20 4.72
C ASP A 6 8.12 18.12 4.28
N ASP A 7 8.97 17.42 5.05
CA ASP A 7 10.37 17.22 4.71
C ASP A 7 10.56 16.26 3.53
N GLN A 8 9.73 15.22 3.41
CA GLN A 8 9.71 14.38 2.20
C GLN A 8 9.29 15.21 0.98
N MET A 9 8.20 15.99 1.09
CA MET A 9 7.70 16.80 -0.03
C MET A 9 8.69 17.87 -0.47
N LYS A 10 9.46 18.48 0.44
CA LYS A 10 10.50 19.48 0.09
C LYS A 10 11.64 18.91 -0.76
N THR A 11 11.97 17.63 -0.59
CA THR A 11 13.10 16.99 -1.28
C THR A 11 12.68 16.25 -2.54
N MET A 12 11.37 16.09 -2.76
CA MET A 12 10.83 15.35 -3.89
C MET A 12 11.02 16.13 -5.19
N PRO A 13 11.51 15.50 -6.27
CA PRO A 13 11.72 16.18 -7.56
C PRO A 13 10.44 16.32 -8.40
N PHE A 14 9.30 15.87 -7.88
CA PHE A 14 8.01 15.83 -8.56
C PHE A 14 7.01 16.76 -7.88
N ASP A 15 6.07 17.29 -8.65
CA ASP A 15 4.99 18.18 -8.17
C ASP A 15 3.79 17.41 -7.59
N THR A 16 3.69 16.12 -7.92
CA THR A 16 2.59 15.25 -7.53
C THR A 16 3.09 14.24 -6.50
N ASP A 17 2.43 14.18 -5.34
CA ASP A 17 2.69 13.15 -4.32
C ASP A 17 2.43 11.75 -4.91
N PRO A 18 3.45 10.86 -4.94
CA PRO A 18 3.35 9.49 -5.43
C PRO A 18 2.23 8.69 -4.77
N LEU A 19 1.90 8.97 -3.51
CA LEU A 19 0.79 8.29 -2.83
C LEU A 19 -0.54 8.55 -3.55
N TRP A 20 -0.79 9.78 -4.01
CA TRP A 20 -2.00 10.09 -4.77
C TRP A 20 -2.06 9.35 -6.11
N THR A 21 -0.92 9.15 -6.76
CA THR A 21 -0.84 8.34 -7.98
C THR A 21 -1.25 6.90 -7.69
N VAL A 22 -0.67 6.28 -6.67
CA VAL A 22 -0.98 4.89 -6.28
C VAL A 22 -2.46 4.72 -5.90
N MET A 23 -3.03 5.68 -5.19
CA MET A 23 -4.45 5.65 -4.83
C MET A 23 -5.36 5.73 -6.06
N LYS A 24 -5.03 6.59 -7.04
CA LYS A 24 -5.76 6.67 -8.33
C LYS A 24 -5.61 5.41 -9.16
N GLU A 25 -4.45 4.76 -9.10
CA GLU A 25 -4.19 3.48 -9.74
C GLU A 25 -4.92 2.32 -9.04
N GLY A 26 -5.55 2.54 -7.89
CA GLY A 26 -6.30 1.51 -7.17
C GLY A 26 -5.46 0.65 -6.22
N GLY A 27 -4.30 1.16 -5.81
CA GLY A 27 -3.43 0.54 -4.82
C GLY A 27 -2.07 0.09 -5.37
N PRO A 28 -1.17 -0.40 -4.49
CA PRO A 28 0.19 -0.77 -4.88
C PRO A 28 0.21 -1.91 -5.90
N PHE A 29 1.03 -1.78 -6.95
CA PHE A 29 1.17 -2.77 -8.03
C PHE A 29 1.41 -4.20 -7.53
N HIS A 30 2.27 -4.39 -6.53
CA HIS A 30 2.64 -5.71 -6.00
C HIS A 30 1.57 -6.37 -5.13
N ALA A 31 0.47 -5.67 -4.84
CA ALA A 31 -0.65 -6.18 -4.06
C ALA A 31 -1.93 -6.26 -4.91
N LYS A 32 -2.21 -5.21 -5.70
CA LYS A 32 -3.40 -5.11 -6.54
C LYS A 32 -3.43 -6.21 -7.60
N GLY A 33 -4.45 -7.06 -7.57
CA GLY A 33 -4.60 -8.21 -8.47
C GLY A 33 -3.76 -9.42 -8.10
N TYR A 34 -2.90 -9.31 -7.07
CA TYR A 34 -1.98 -10.35 -6.61
C TYR A 34 -2.11 -10.58 -5.10
N LEU A 35 -3.28 -10.27 -4.53
CA LEU A 35 -3.43 -10.15 -3.08
C LEU A 35 -3.24 -11.49 -2.35
N LYS A 36 -3.52 -12.62 -3.01
CA LYS A 36 -3.21 -13.98 -2.52
C LYS A 36 -1.72 -14.19 -2.30
N ASP A 37 -0.90 -13.90 -3.31
CA ASP A 37 0.55 -14.06 -3.23
C ASP A 37 1.15 -13.06 -2.24
N TYR A 38 0.61 -11.84 -2.22
CA TYR A 38 1.01 -10.83 -1.24
C TYR A 38 0.65 -11.25 0.19
N ALA A 39 -0.49 -11.89 0.42
CA ALA A 39 -0.88 -12.41 1.73
C ALA A 39 0.11 -13.48 2.23
N LEU A 40 0.55 -14.40 1.38
CA LEU A 40 1.59 -15.39 1.74
C LEU A 40 2.89 -14.72 2.21
N ARG A 41 3.29 -13.61 1.56
CA ARG A 41 4.44 -12.81 1.98
C ARG A 41 4.21 -12.15 3.35
N LEU A 42 2.99 -11.68 3.61
CA LEU A 42 2.63 -11.06 4.88
C LEU A 42 2.67 -12.08 6.03
N GLU A 43 2.20 -13.31 5.81
CA GLU A 43 2.25 -14.41 6.80
C GLU A 43 3.67 -14.73 7.25
N GLN A 44 4.63 -14.59 6.32
CA GLN A 44 6.06 -14.82 6.58
C GLN A 44 6.77 -13.61 7.24
N SER A 45 6.04 -12.55 7.58
CA SER A 45 6.60 -11.34 8.21
C SER A 45 5.84 -10.97 9.48
N GLU A 46 6.31 -9.99 10.26
CA GLU A 46 5.57 -9.47 11.43
C GLU A 46 4.23 -8.79 11.07
N ARG A 47 3.88 -8.70 9.78
CA ARG A 47 2.70 -8.02 9.25
C ARG A 47 1.53 -8.95 8.92
N GLY A 48 1.61 -10.23 9.29
CA GLY A 48 0.52 -11.20 9.05
C GLY A 48 -0.83 -10.78 9.64
N HIS A 49 -0.82 -9.98 10.70
CA HIS A 49 -2.04 -9.41 11.31
C HIS A 49 -2.89 -8.57 10.34
N ALA A 50 -2.32 -8.04 9.25
CA ALA A 50 -3.04 -7.23 8.27
C ALA A 50 -3.87 -8.06 7.26
N ILE A 51 -3.68 -9.37 7.18
CA ILE A 51 -4.28 -10.21 6.14
C ILE A 51 -5.80 -10.28 6.27
N GLU A 52 -6.31 -10.36 7.50
CA GLU A 52 -7.76 -10.42 7.74
C GLU A 52 -8.45 -9.14 7.25
N GLU A 53 -7.87 -7.98 7.53
CA GLU A 53 -8.38 -6.70 7.04
C GLU A 53 -8.35 -6.63 5.51
N LEU A 54 -7.26 -7.10 4.88
CA LEU A 54 -7.14 -7.15 3.43
C LEU A 54 -8.24 -8.04 2.81
N ARG A 55 -8.54 -9.18 3.43
CA ARG A 55 -9.59 -10.11 2.98
C ARG A 55 -10.97 -9.47 3.05
N GLN A 56 -11.25 -8.73 4.12
CA GLN A 56 -12.53 -8.04 4.30
C GLN A 56 -12.71 -6.89 3.29
N ARG A 57 -11.64 -6.12 3.02
CA ARG A 57 -11.70 -4.98 2.09
C ARG A 57 -11.72 -5.38 0.62
N HIS A 58 -11.08 -6.50 0.28
CA HIS A 58 -10.86 -6.94 -1.10
C HIS A 58 -11.35 -8.38 -1.34
N PRO A 59 -12.63 -8.70 -1.09
CA PRO A 59 -13.13 -10.08 -1.15
C PRO A 59 -13.06 -10.70 -2.55
N ARG A 60 -12.93 -9.89 -3.60
CA ARG A 60 -12.82 -10.37 -4.99
C ARG A 60 -11.40 -10.74 -5.41
N GLU A 61 -10.40 -10.39 -4.60
CA GLU A 61 -8.98 -10.69 -4.87
C GLU A 61 -8.44 -11.82 -3.97
N PHE A 62 -9.28 -12.35 -3.06
CA PHE A 62 -8.99 -13.47 -2.17
C PHE A 62 -9.65 -14.78 -2.61
#